data_AF-A0A846QUH6-F1
#
_entry.id   AF-A0A846QUH6-F1
#
_cell.length_a   1.000
_cell.length_b   1.000
_cell.length_c   1.000
_cell.angle_alpha   90.00
_cell.angle_beta   90.00
_cell.angle_gamma   90.00
#
_symmetry.space_group_name_H-M   'P 1'
#
loop_
_entity.id
_entity.type
_entity.pdbx_description
1 polymer ?
#
loop_
_entity_poly.entity_id
_entity_poly.type
_entity_poly.pdbx_seq_one_letter_code
_entity_poly.pdbx_strand_id
1 'polypeptide(L)'
;MAPIRRLLHMLVATLMLAALCAAPALAAEGPATPDAPADAATDNATATEIPDKPTPAEALRATPVAIVHTDIDNVGTRLVFHLKEVLNKSSLFSLSAADEKKIKLVVRTREEFPGRPGLGSVYSVTWIFSASENVLNHYLASEVGVVSAADVAATAEALAGRTDAVAAQYAYLFE
;
A
#
# COMPACT_ATOMS: atom_id res chain seq x y z
N MET A 1 34.57 -34.51 10.18
CA MET A 1 34.13 -33.42 11.09
C MET A 1 32.76 -32.88 10.65
N ALA A 2 31.70 -33.68 10.77
CA ALA A 2 30.34 -33.36 10.26
C ALA A 2 29.13 -33.95 11.06
N PRO A 3 29.25 -34.79 12.12
CA PRO A 3 28.04 -35.37 12.74
C PRO A 3 27.43 -34.53 13.88
N ILE A 4 28.16 -33.60 14.50
CA ILE A 4 27.73 -32.94 15.75
C ILE A 4 26.65 -31.87 15.51
N ARG A 5 26.63 -31.22 14.35
CA ARG A 5 25.68 -30.13 14.06
C ARG A 5 24.25 -30.63 13.80
N ARG A 6 24.07 -31.89 13.38
CA ARG A 6 22.74 -32.50 13.16
C ARG A 6 22.06 -32.94 14.46
N LEU A 7 22.84 -33.27 15.49
CA LEU A 7 22.32 -33.67 16.81
C LEU A 7 21.74 -32.47 17.58
N LEU A 8 22.30 -31.27 17.40
CA LEU A 8 21.81 -30.04 18.05
C LEU A 8 20.47 -29.56 17.47
N HIS A 9 20.24 -29.72 16.16
CA HIS A 9 18.98 -29.33 15.52
C HIS A 9 17.84 -30.30 15.83
N MET A 10 18.16 -31.57 16.14
CA MET A 10 17.16 -32.58 16.51
C MET A 10 16.72 -32.46 17.98
N LEU A 11 17.56 -31.88 18.84
CA LEU A 11 17.26 -31.61 20.26
C LEU A 11 16.40 -30.34 20.47
N VAL A 12 16.53 -29.35 19.58
CA VAL A 12 15.75 -28.10 19.65
C VAL A 12 14.34 -28.30 19.06
N ALA A 13 14.19 -29.19 18.08
CA ALA A 13 12.89 -29.50 17.48
C ALA A 13 11.97 -30.38 18.37
N THR A 14 12.51 -31.05 19.39
CA THR A 14 11.72 -31.85 20.35
C THR A 14 11.28 -31.06 21.59
N LEU A 15 11.75 -29.82 21.79
CA LEU A 15 11.37 -28.98 22.94
C LEU A 15 10.22 -27.99 22.65
N MET A 16 9.72 -27.93 21.42
CA MET A 16 8.64 -27.02 20.97
C MET A 16 7.39 -27.78 20.49
N LEU A 17 7.13 -28.98 21.05
CA LEU A 17 5.92 -29.78 20.76
C LEU A 17 5.34 -30.43 22.03
N ALA A 18 5.45 -29.76 23.18
CA ALA A 18 4.94 -30.25 24.47
C ALA A 18 4.34 -29.15 25.37
N ALA A 19 3.63 -28.18 24.78
CA ALA A 19 2.85 -27.19 25.53
C ALA A 19 1.35 -27.24 25.17
N LEU A 20 0.85 -28.47 24.99
CA LEU A 20 -0.57 -28.78 25.09
C LEU A 20 -0.80 -29.33 26.50
N CYS A 21 -1.44 -28.56 27.39
CA CYS A 21 -2.27 -29.02 28.51
C CYS A 21 -2.54 -27.89 29.50
N ALA A 22 -3.79 -27.41 29.56
CA ALA A 22 -4.58 -27.22 30.79
C ALA A 22 -5.61 -26.09 30.61
N ALA A 23 -6.84 -26.48 30.28
CA ALA A 23 -8.02 -25.70 30.65
C ALA A 23 -8.28 -25.86 32.16
N PRO A 24 -8.95 -24.88 32.78
CA PRO A 24 -10.13 -25.24 33.55
C PRO A 24 -11.33 -24.37 33.21
N ALA A 25 -12.46 -25.04 33.00
CA ALA A 25 -13.79 -24.48 33.22
C ALA A 25 -14.02 -24.39 34.74
N LEU A 26 -14.56 -23.27 35.23
CA LEU A 26 -15.31 -23.27 36.48
C LEU A 26 -16.38 -22.18 36.45
N ALA A 27 -17.58 -22.63 36.78
CA ALA A 27 -18.83 -21.89 36.84
C ALA A 27 -18.88 -20.88 38.00
N ALA A 28 -19.70 -19.85 37.85
CA ALA A 28 -20.30 -19.15 38.97
C ALA A 28 -21.73 -18.75 38.59
N GLU A 29 -22.69 -19.29 39.33
CA GLU A 29 -24.13 -19.14 39.19
C GLU A 29 -24.66 -18.45 40.47
N GLY A 30 -25.38 -17.33 40.29
CA GLY A 30 -26.31 -16.71 41.26
C GLY A 30 -25.74 -15.94 42.47
N PRO A 31 -26.51 -15.03 43.11
CA PRO A 31 -27.96 -14.90 43.05
C PRO A 31 -28.51 -13.51 42.68
N ALA A 32 -29.74 -13.52 42.15
CA ALA A 32 -30.63 -12.36 42.09
C ALA A 32 -31.16 -11.99 43.49
N THR A 33 -31.44 -10.71 43.72
CA THR A 33 -32.23 -10.21 44.87
C THR A 33 -33.01 -8.96 44.38
N PRO A 34 -34.25 -8.72 44.88
CA PRO A 34 -35.32 -8.09 44.12
C PRO A 34 -35.59 -6.59 44.41
N ASP A 35 -36.25 -5.96 43.43
CA ASP A 35 -37.15 -4.79 43.40
C ASP A 35 -37.14 -3.67 44.47
N ALA A 36 -36.96 -2.44 43.93
CA ALA A 36 -37.68 -1.16 44.17
C ALA A 36 -37.36 -0.31 45.43
N PRO A 37 -37.65 1.03 45.45
CA PRO A 37 -38.27 1.91 44.44
C PRO A 37 -37.47 3.21 44.12
N ALA A 38 -38.06 4.01 43.23
CA ALA A 38 -37.63 5.29 42.68
C ALA A 38 -37.16 6.35 43.68
N ASP A 39 -36.13 7.11 43.30
CA ASP A 39 -36.08 8.54 43.61
C ASP A 39 -35.42 9.32 42.45
N ALA A 40 -35.98 10.49 42.19
CA ALA A 40 -35.61 11.37 41.10
C ALA A 40 -34.35 12.16 41.47
N ALA A 41 -33.35 12.15 40.59
CA ALA A 41 -32.28 13.15 40.63
C ALA A 41 -31.90 13.55 39.20
N THR A 42 -32.13 14.82 38.94
CA THR A 42 -31.77 15.63 37.79
C THR A 42 -30.29 15.50 37.44
N ASP A 43 -29.95 14.82 36.35
CA ASP A 43 -28.66 14.97 35.70
C ASP A 43 -28.84 15.71 34.37
N ASN A 44 -28.60 17.02 34.43
CA ASN A 44 -28.21 17.82 33.27
C ASN A 44 -26.86 17.30 32.77
N ALA A 45 -26.89 16.19 32.03
CA ALA A 45 -25.79 15.82 31.16
C ALA A 45 -25.90 16.71 29.92
N THR A 46 -25.22 17.86 29.98
CA THR A 46 -24.90 18.67 28.81
C THR A 46 -24.24 17.74 27.81
N ALA A 47 -25.00 17.32 26.80
CA ALA A 47 -24.50 16.55 25.69
C ALA A 47 -23.36 17.37 25.08
N THR A 48 -22.13 16.86 25.20
CA THR A 48 -21.00 17.37 24.43
C THR A 48 -21.44 17.32 22.98
N GLU A 49 -21.62 18.50 22.36
CA GLU A 49 -21.95 18.61 20.94
C GLU A 49 -20.95 17.76 20.17
N ILE A 50 -21.43 16.67 19.58
CA ILE A 50 -20.70 15.97 18.54
C ILE A 50 -20.66 16.99 17.40
N PRO A 51 -19.49 17.49 16.99
CA PRO A 51 -19.44 18.52 15.97
C PRO A 51 -20.07 17.99 14.68
N ASP A 52 -21.19 18.59 14.27
CA ASP A 52 -22.00 18.28 13.07
C ASP A 52 -21.31 18.72 11.76
N LYS A 53 -19.99 18.91 11.82
CA LYS A 53 -19.17 19.22 10.66
C LYS A 53 -18.10 18.15 10.58
N PRO A 54 -18.04 17.35 9.49
CA PRO A 54 -16.87 16.55 9.26
C PRO A 54 -15.69 17.52 9.30
N THR A 55 -14.76 17.30 10.23
CA THR A 55 -13.40 17.80 10.10
C THR A 55 -13.01 17.51 8.66
N PRO A 56 -12.62 18.51 7.84
CA PRO A 56 -12.10 18.21 6.52
C PRO A 56 -11.04 17.14 6.75
N ALA A 57 -11.29 15.93 6.24
CA ALA A 57 -10.29 14.88 6.24
C ALA A 57 -9.01 15.57 5.76
N GLU A 58 -7.97 15.53 6.59
CA GLU A 58 -6.72 16.29 6.46
C GLU A 58 -6.47 16.63 5.00
N ALA A 59 -6.60 17.92 4.65
CA ALA A 59 -6.65 18.43 3.28
C ALA A 59 -5.98 17.46 2.31
N LEU A 60 -6.80 16.69 1.58
CA LEU A 60 -6.41 15.60 0.68
C LEU A 60 -5.05 15.89 0.04
N ARG A 61 -3.95 15.41 0.66
CA ARG A 61 -2.60 15.74 0.19
C ARG A 61 -2.37 14.89 -1.03
N ALA A 62 -2.67 15.46 -2.21
CA ALA A 62 -2.36 14.83 -3.48
C ALA A 62 -0.85 14.57 -3.52
N THR A 63 -0.45 13.31 -3.52
CA THR A 63 0.96 12.93 -3.49
C THR A 63 1.63 13.37 -4.79
N PRO A 64 2.71 14.18 -4.75
CA PRO A 64 3.42 14.55 -5.96
C PRO A 64 4.05 13.32 -6.61
N VAL A 65 3.75 13.10 -7.88
CA VAL A 65 4.28 11.98 -8.67
C VAL A 65 4.85 12.46 -10.00
N ALA A 66 5.81 11.73 -10.53
CA ALA A 66 6.37 11.96 -11.86
C ALA A 66 6.62 10.63 -12.56
N ILE A 67 6.38 10.57 -13.87
CA ILE A 67 6.64 9.37 -14.67
C ILE A 67 7.83 9.63 -15.60
N VAL A 68 8.83 8.77 -15.50
CA VAL A 68 10.03 8.77 -16.36
C VAL A 68 9.99 7.54 -17.25
N HIS A 69 9.97 7.74 -18.56
CA HIS A 69 9.96 6.69 -19.57
C HIS A 69 10.86 7.13 -20.73
N THR A 70 11.69 6.22 -21.26
CA THR A 70 12.66 6.53 -22.34
C THR A 70 12.49 5.62 -23.55
N ASP A 71 11.78 4.51 -23.41
CA ASP A 71 11.66 3.49 -24.46
C ASP A 71 10.51 3.85 -25.41
N ILE A 72 10.54 3.34 -26.64
CA ILE A 72 9.67 3.79 -27.73
C ILE A 72 8.89 2.64 -28.40
N ASP A 73 8.58 1.58 -27.65
CA ASP A 73 7.72 0.50 -28.16
C ASP A 73 6.23 0.89 -28.10
N ASN A 74 5.44 0.44 -29.07
CA ASN A 74 4.06 0.89 -29.25
C ASN A 74 3.16 0.61 -28.02
N VAL A 75 3.20 -0.61 -27.49
CA VAL A 75 2.32 -1.01 -26.37
C VAL A 75 2.77 -0.35 -25.06
N GLY A 76 4.07 -0.32 -24.79
CA GLY A 76 4.67 0.30 -23.62
C GLY A 76 4.46 1.81 -23.58
N THR A 77 4.60 2.50 -24.71
CA THR A 77 4.25 3.93 -24.82
C THR A 77 2.77 4.16 -24.50
N ARG A 78 1.87 3.33 -25.04
CA ARG A 78 0.43 3.42 -24.71
C ARG A 78 0.17 3.20 -23.21
N LEU A 79 0.83 2.23 -22.59
CA LEU A 79 0.73 1.99 -21.14
C LEU A 79 1.11 3.24 -20.34
N VAL A 80 2.23 3.87 -20.68
CA VAL A 80 2.69 5.08 -19.98
C VAL A 80 1.73 6.26 -20.19
N PHE A 81 1.16 6.42 -21.38
CA PHE A 81 0.14 7.44 -21.63
C PHE A 81 -1.13 7.21 -20.80
N HIS A 82 -1.66 5.99 -20.79
CA HIS A 82 -2.83 5.65 -19.97
C HIS A 82 -2.52 5.83 -18.47
N LEU A 83 -1.34 5.44 -18.01
CA LEU A 83 -0.93 5.64 -16.61
C LEU A 83 -0.89 7.13 -16.25
N LYS A 84 -0.31 7.98 -17.09
CA LYS A 84 -0.34 9.44 -16.90
C LYS A 84 -1.77 9.96 -16.82
N GLU A 85 -2.65 9.50 -17.70
CA GLU A 85 -4.04 9.92 -17.72
C GLU A 85 -4.79 9.50 -16.44
N VAL A 86 -4.62 8.26 -15.98
CA VAL A 86 -5.22 7.75 -14.75
C VAL A 86 -4.72 8.52 -13.53
N LEU A 87 -3.41 8.76 -13.42
CA LEU A 87 -2.84 9.54 -12.31
C LEU A 87 -3.34 10.99 -12.34
N ASN A 88 -3.44 11.61 -13.52
CA ASN A 88 -3.91 12.99 -13.65
C ASN A 88 -5.40 13.16 -13.34
N LYS A 89 -6.20 12.10 -13.56
CA LYS A 89 -7.64 12.08 -13.24
C LYS A 89 -7.90 11.85 -11.76
N SER A 90 -6.98 11.21 -11.05
CA SER A 90 -7.11 10.91 -9.63
C SER A 90 -6.83 12.13 -8.77
N SER A 91 -7.66 12.34 -7.74
CA SER A 91 -7.40 13.37 -6.72
C SER A 91 -6.31 12.97 -5.71
N LEU A 92 -5.84 11.72 -5.76
CA LEU A 92 -4.80 11.19 -4.87
C LEU A 92 -3.40 11.64 -5.27
N PHE A 93 -3.23 12.11 -6.51
CA PHE A 93 -1.92 12.39 -7.10
C PHE A 93 -1.87 13.77 -7.74
N SER A 94 -0.66 14.35 -7.76
CA SER A 94 -0.35 15.54 -8.52
C SER A 94 0.84 15.26 -9.44
N LEU A 95 0.64 15.30 -10.75
CA LEU A 95 1.75 15.16 -11.70
C LEU A 95 2.62 16.42 -11.67
N SER A 96 3.84 16.29 -11.13
CA SER A 96 4.72 17.42 -10.88
C SER A 96 6.08 17.28 -11.56
N ALA A 97 6.47 18.34 -12.28
CA ALA A 97 7.81 18.52 -12.83
C ALA A 97 8.70 19.46 -11.97
N ALA A 98 8.19 19.97 -10.85
CA ALA A 98 8.95 20.88 -9.98
C ALA A 98 10.09 20.17 -9.21
N ASP A 99 11.05 20.91 -8.67
CA ASP A 99 12.00 20.34 -7.72
C ASP A 99 11.37 20.29 -6.32
N GLU A 100 10.70 19.18 -6.00
CA GLU A 100 10.02 18.96 -4.71
C GLU A 100 10.00 17.47 -4.33
N LYS A 101 9.67 17.18 -3.07
CA LYS A 101 9.46 15.82 -2.57
C LYS A 101 8.39 15.12 -3.42
N LYS A 102 8.78 14.04 -4.12
CA LYS A 102 7.88 13.30 -5.01
C LYS A 102 8.24 11.84 -5.17
N ILE A 103 7.27 11.04 -5.63
CA ILE A 103 7.51 9.67 -6.10
C ILE A 103 7.72 9.69 -7.62
N LYS A 104 8.90 9.27 -8.07
CA LYS A 104 9.24 9.03 -9.47
C LYS A 104 8.95 7.57 -9.81
N LEU A 105 8.10 7.36 -10.80
CA LEU A 105 7.85 6.08 -11.44
C LEU A 105 8.76 5.98 -12.65
N VAL A 106 9.85 5.22 -12.53
CA VAL A 106 10.73 4.91 -13.64
C VAL A 106 10.16 3.69 -14.36
N VAL A 107 9.57 3.92 -15.51
CA VAL A 107 8.99 2.88 -16.35
C VAL A 107 9.97 2.54 -17.47
N ARG A 108 10.28 1.25 -17.62
CA ARG A 108 11.04 0.71 -18.74
C ARG A 108 10.17 -0.27 -19.50
N THR A 109 10.21 -0.22 -20.83
CA THR A 109 9.37 -1.09 -21.67
C THR A 109 10.17 -1.64 -22.84
N ARG A 110 9.76 -2.81 -23.31
CA ARG A 110 10.37 -3.46 -24.48
C ARG A 110 9.36 -4.41 -25.11
N GLU A 111 9.34 -4.44 -26.44
CA GLU A 111 8.53 -5.39 -27.20
C GLU A 111 8.78 -6.82 -26.72
N GLU A 112 7.69 -7.53 -26.42
CA GLU A 112 7.76 -8.93 -26.00
C GLU A 112 8.22 -9.81 -27.17
N PHE A 113 7.73 -9.49 -28.38
CA PHE A 113 8.01 -10.22 -29.61
C PHE A 113 8.55 -9.26 -30.69
N PRO A 114 9.87 -9.10 -30.83
CA PRO A 114 10.46 -8.17 -31.79
C PRO A 114 10.07 -8.42 -33.27
N GLY A 115 9.69 -9.65 -33.61
CA GLY A 115 9.20 -9.99 -34.96
C GLY A 115 7.71 -9.71 -35.18
N ARG A 116 6.98 -9.29 -34.14
CA ARG A 116 5.52 -9.10 -34.10
C ARG A 116 5.22 -7.85 -33.23
N PRO A 117 5.63 -6.64 -33.68
CA PRO A 117 5.41 -5.42 -32.92
C PRO A 117 3.92 -5.17 -32.68
N GLY A 118 3.58 -4.61 -31.53
CA GLY A 118 2.21 -4.27 -31.16
C GLY A 118 1.39 -5.41 -30.52
N LEU A 119 1.92 -6.62 -30.37
CA LEU A 119 1.22 -7.71 -29.67
C LEU A 119 1.24 -7.51 -28.15
N GLY A 120 2.42 -7.22 -27.61
CA GLY A 120 2.63 -7.02 -26.19
C GLY A 120 4.00 -6.40 -25.90
N SER A 121 4.12 -5.87 -24.69
CA SER A 121 5.37 -5.34 -24.14
C SER A 121 5.63 -5.96 -22.79
N VAL A 122 6.88 -6.29 -22.53
CA VAL A 122 7.35 -6.47 -21.15
C VAL A 122 7.61 -5.09 -20.58
N TYR A 123 7.24 -4.85 -19.33
CA TYR A 123 7.50 -3.60 -18.64
C TYR A 123 8.14 -3.86 -17.27
N SER A 124 8.89 -2.87 -16.79
CA SER A 124 9.21 -2.75 -15.38
C SER A 124 8.89 -1.35 -14.88
N VAL A 125 8.43 -1.26 -13.63
CA VAL A 125 8.18 0.00 -12.93
C VAL A 125 9.00 -0.01 -11.66
N THR A 126 9.76 1.05 -11.45
CA THR A 126 10.48 1.28 -10.19
C THR A 126 9.96 2.56 -9.56
N TRP A 127 9.44 2.46 -8.33
CA TRP A 127 9.05 3.60 -7.52
C TRP A 127 10.25 4.10 -6.73
N ILE A 128 10.53 5.39 -6.88
CA ILE A 128 11.70 6.04 -6.30
C ILE A 128 11.24 7.31 -5.61
N PHE A 129 11.60 7.52 -4.36
CA PHE A 129 11.43 8.81 -3.70
C PHE A 129 12.57 9.76 -4.07
N SER A 130 12.21 10.99 -4.42
CA SER A 130 13.13 12.08 -4.71
C SER A 130 12.76 13.26 -3.81
N ALA A 131 13.64 13.62 -2.88
CA ALA A 131 13.43 14.77 -2.00
C ALA A 131 13.66 16.09 -2.76
N SER A 132 14.67 16.09 -3.64
CA SER A 132 14.99 17.14 -4.60
C SER A 132 15.91 16.56 -5.70
N GLU A 133 16.14 17.28 -6.79
CA GLU A 133 17.02 16.86 -7.89
C GLU A 133 18.49 16.71 -7.47
N ASN A 134 18.93 17.44 -6.46
CA ASN A 134 20.32 17.42 -5.96
C ASN A 134 20.57 16.40 -4.84
N VAL A 135 19.56 15.62 -4.45
CA VAL A 135 19.65 14.63 -3.37
C VAL A 135 19.59 13.23 -3.95
N LEU A 136 20.29 12.30 -3.31
CA LEU A 136 20.25 10.90 -3.73
C LEU A 136 18.82 10.36 -3.63
N ASN A 137 18.38 9.77 -4.72
CA ASN A 137 17.08 9.13 -4.82
C ASN A 137 17.02 7.84 -3.99
N HIS A 138 15.87 7.56 -3.37
CA HIS A 138 15.65 6.37 -2.54
C HIS A 138 14.72 5.39 -3.24
N TYR A 139 15.15 4.13 -3.37
CA TYR A 139 14.29 3.06 -3.87
C TYR A 139 13.15 2.77 -2.90
N LEU A 140 11.93 2.64 -3.41
CA LEU A 140 10.74 2.27 -2.64
C LEU A 140 10.26 0.85 -2.99
N ALA A 141 10.00 0.61 -4.27
CA ALA A 141 9.45 -0.66 -4.75
C ALA A 141 9.78 -0.86 -6.23
N SER A 142 9.62 -2.09 -6.71
CA SER A 142 9.65 -2.41 -8.14
C SER A 142 8.67 -3.51 -8.48
N GLU A 143 8.24 -3.51 -9.73
CA GLU A 143 7.38 -4.52 -10.33
C GLU A 143 7.81 -4.75 -11.77
N VAL A 144 7.62 -5.98 -12.23
CA VAL A 144 7.82 -6.39 -13.63
C VAL A 144 6.57 -7.10 -14.08
N GLY A 145 6.12 -6.82 -15.30
CA GLY A 145 4.95 -7.45 -15.87
C GLY A 145 5.00 -7.49 -17.38
N VAL A 146 3.95 -8.05 -17.95
CA VAL A 146 3.70 -8.06 -19.40
C VAL A 146 2.34 -7.40 -19.62
N VAL A 147 2.25 -6.60 -20.68
CA VAL A 147 1.03 -5.92 -21.08
C VAL A 147 0.73 -6.23 -22.53
N SER A 148 -0.50 -6.65 -22.81
CA SER A 148 -1.01 -6.82 -24.18
C SER A 148 -1.63 -5.51 -24.67
N ALA A 149 -1.82 -5.37 -25.99
CA ALA A 149 -2.51 -4.22 -26.56
C ALA A 149 -3.97 -4.02 -26.09
N ALA A 150 -4.60 -5.08 -25.57
CA ALA A 150 -5.98 -5.07 -25.07
C ALA A 150 -6.05 -4.65 -23.59
N ASP A 151 -5.03 -4.99 -22.79
CA ASP A 151 -5.07 -4.84 -21.34
C ASP A 151 -4.45 -3.53 -20.84
N VAL A 152 -3.96 -2.68 -21.74
CA VAL A 152 -3.23 -1.45 -21.43
C VAL A 152 -3.92 -0.58 -20.37
N ALA A 153 -5.23 -0.37 -20.49
CA ALA A 153 -5.98 0.46 -19.55
C ALA A 153 -6.06 -0.19 -18.16
N ALA A 154 -6.39 -1.49 -18.10
CA ALA A 154 -6.48 -2.23 -16.83
C ALA A 154 -5.12 -2.30 -16.13
N THR A 155 -4.03 -2.51 -16.87
CA THR A 155 -2.67 -2.47 -16.32
C THR A 155 -2.31 -1.08 -15.79
N ALA A 156 -2.68 -0.01 -16.49
CA ALA A 156 -2.46 1.35 -16.02
C ALA A 156 -3.20 1.65 -14.71
N GLU A 157 -4.45 1.20 -14.58
CA GLU A 157 -5.24 1.32 -13.34
C GLU A 157 -4.61 0.53 -12.19
N ALA A 158 -4.18 -0.71 -12.46
CA ALA A 158 -3.49 -1.53 -11.46
C ALA A 158 -2.19 -0.87 -10.97
N LEU A 159 -1.39 -0.30 -11.88
CA LEU A 159 -0.17 0.43 -11.53
C LEU A 159 -0.45 1.72 -10.75
N ALA A 160 -1.54 2.43 -11.05
CA ALA A 160 -1.97 3.58 -10.26
C ALA A 160 -2.38 3.17 -8.84
N GLY A 161 -3.14 2.07 -8.70
CA GLY A 161 -3.46 1.50 -7.38
C GLY A 161 -2.23 1.02 -6.61
N ARG A 162 -1.24 0.43 -7.31
CA ARG A 162 0.04 0.08 -6.70
C ARG A 162 0.81 1.32 -6.23
N THR A 163 0.73 2.40 -6.99
CA THR A 163 1.35 3.69 -6.64
C THR A 163 0.73 4.28 -5.40
N ASP A 164 -0.59 4.19 -5.23
CA ASP A 164 -1.29 4.64 -4.02
C ASP A 164 -0.83 3.84 -2.80
N ALA A 165 -0.75 2.51 -2.92
CA ALA A 165 -0.27 1.65 -1.85
C ALA A 165 1.19 1.98 -1.45
N VAL A 166 2.06 2.29 -2.42
CA VAL A 166 3.43 2.73 -2.15
C VAL A 166 3.42 4.11 -1.46
N ALA A 167 2.62 5.06 -1.94
CA ALA A 167 2.50 6.38 -1.32
C ALA A 167 2.04 6.29 0.14
N ALA A 168 1.03 5.48 0.44
CA ALA A 168 0.55 5.25 1.78
C ALA A 168 1.61 4.59 2.68
N GLN A 169 2.32 3.57 2.18
CA GLN A 169 3.36 2.88 2.94
C GLN A 169 4.53 3.82 3.32
N TYR A 170 4.83 4.79 2.46
CA TYR A 170 5.96 5.71 2.63
C TYR A 170 5.52 7.16 2.90
N ALA A 171 4.31 7.37 3.43
CA ALA A 171 3.74 8.69 3.67
C ALA A 171 4.63 9.58 4.55
N TYR A 172 5.32 8.99 5.52
CA TYR A 172 6.26 9.67 6.42
C TYR A 172 7.43 10.39 5.71
N LEU A 173 7.73 10.05 4.44
CA LEU A 173 8.76 10.74 3.66
C LEU A 173 8.31 12.15 3.23
N PHE A 174 7.01 12.44 3.30
CA PHE A 174 6.42 13.73 2.91
C PHE A 174 6.21 14.70 4.08
N GLU A 175 6.46 14.25 5.32
CA GLU A 175 6.41 15.08 6.53
C GLU A 175 7.64 15.97 6.71
#